data_AF-A0A2V9G2I0-F1
#
_entry.id   AF-A0A2V9G2I0-F1
#
_cell.length_a   1.000
_cell.length_b   1.000
_cell.length_c   1.000
_cell.angle_alpha   90.00
_cell.angle_beta   90.00
_cell.angle_gamma   90.00
#
_symmetry.space_group_name_H-M   'P 1'
#
loop_
_entity.id
_entity.type
_entity.pdbx_description
1 polymer ?
#
loop_
_entity_poly.entity_id
_entity_poly.type
_entity_poly.pdbx_seq_one_letter_code
_entity_poly.pdbx_strand_id
1 'polypeptide(L)'
;MPRLLTKTRFITIAASVALVFALLDPFMGSADSKIRIMTATTDLASLAQEIGGDKVDVEAVARGYQDPHFVDPKPSFLLKLSKAELLIVVGLELEIGWLPPLITQSSNPRIQVGAPGYFDASRFARILELPTGQVTRAEGDVHPLGNPHYWLDPDNGLRIAKGIQNKISEMRPNDAAYFAERYDAFEQRLKQSDQQWQAQMKPYAGRKVVTYHRSWPNFAEHFGLNVVGYVEPRP
;
A
#
# COMPACT_ATOMS: atom_id res chain seq x y z
N MET A 1 12.12 -94.74 -38.31
CA MET A 1 13.04 -94.30 -37.23
C MET A 1 13.01 -92.78 -37.15
N PRO A 2 13.11 -92.19 -35.94
CA PRO A 2 12.38 -90.98 -35.55
C PRO A 2 13.26 -89.72 -35.51
N ARG A 3 12.64 -88.53 -35.48
CA ARG A 3 12.85 -87.55 -34.39
C ARG A 3 11.89 -86.36 -34.49
N LEU A 4 11.19 -86.14 -33.37
CA LEU A 4 10.50 -84.91 -33.00
C LEU A 4 11.48 -83.72 -33.03
N LEU A 5 10.95 -82.50 -33.20
CA LEU A 5 11.06 -81.44 -32.19
C LEU A 5 10.18 -80.23 -32.55
N THR A 6 9.29 -79.94 -31.62
CA THR A 6 8.49 -78.72 -31.42
C THR A 6 9.36 -77.46 -31.32
N LYS A 7 8.81 -76.31 -31.76
CA LYS A 7 9.03 -74.97 -31.17
C LYS A 7 8.02 -73.96 -31.77
N THR A 8 6.93 -73.70 -31.07
CA THR A 8 6.65 -72.48 -30.25
C THR A 8 6.28 -71.25 -31.08
N ARG A 9 5.01 -70.85 -30.98
CA ARG A 9 4.46 -69.57 -31.46
C ARG A 9 5.04 -68.42 -30.64
N PHE A 10 5.48 -67.35 -31.31
CA PHE A 10 5.55 -66.01 -30.72
C PHE A 10 4.75 -65.06 -31.59
N ILE A 11 3.57 -64.71 -31.08
CA ILE A 11 2.83 -63.50 -31.46
C ILE A 11 3.38 -62.42 -30.53
N THR A 12 3.92 -61.34 -31.08
CA THR A 12 4.22 -60.14 -30.28
C THR A 12 3.69 -58.92 -31.00
N ILE A 13 2.81 -58.26 -30.26
CA ILE A 13 2.02 -57.08 -30.57
C ILE A 13 2.98 -55.87 -30.66
N ALA A 14 2.88 -55.09 -31.72
CA ALA A 14 3.45 -53.75 -31.79
C ALA A 14 2.35 -52.77 -32.21
N ALA A 15 1.48 -52.46 -31.25
CA ALA A 15 0.56 -51.34 -31.29
C ALA A 15 1.19 -50.16 -30.52
N SER A 16 0.84 -48.94 -30.93
CA SER A 16 1.08 -47.65 -30.25
C SER A 16 2.26 -46.83 -30.81
N VAL A 17 2.14 -46.41 -32.07
CA VAL A 17 2.82 -45.19 -32.54
C VAL A 17 2.06 -44.00 -31.96
N ALA A 18 2.83 -43.15 -31.28
CA ALA A 18 2.41 -42.00 -30.50
C ALA A 18 1.48 -41.04 -31.27
N LEU A 19 0.28 -40.85 -30.75
CA LEU A 19 -0.59 -39.70 -31.05
C LEU A 19 -0.83 -38.94 -29.73
N VAL A 20 0.24 -38.35 -29.18
CA VAL A 20 0.20 -37.39 -28.05
C VAL A 20 0.75 -36.05 -28.54
N PHE A 21 0.21 -35.56 -29.64
CA PHE A 21 0.49 -34.22 -30.18
C PHE A 21 -0.86 -33.54 -30.42
N ALA A 22 -1.40 -32.91 -29.36
CA ALA A 22 -2.28 -31.73 -29.39
C ALA A 22 -3.08 -31.61 -28.07
N LEU A 23 -2.37 -31.42 -26.95
CA LEU A 23 -2.87 -30.63 -25.84
C LEU A 23 -1.86 -29.50 -25.62
N LEU A 24 -1.73 -28.65 -26.65
CA LEU A 24 -1.32 -27.28 -26.43
C LEU A 24 -2.58 -26.60 -25.89
N ASP A 25 -2.80 -26.73 -24.59
CA ASP A 25 -3.68 -25.82 -23.87
C ASP A 25 -3.18 -24.41 -24.19
N PRO A 26 -3.98 -23.56 -24.83
CA PRO A 26 -3.65 -22.16 -24.86
C PRO A 26 -3.85 -21.70 -23.42
N PHE A 27 -2.75 -21.62 -22.66
CA PHE A 27 -2.62 -20.63 -21.59
C PHE A 27 -2.74 -19.24 -22.24
N MET A 28 -3.95 -18.90 -22.69
CA MET A 28 -4.36 -17.52 -22.87
C MET A 28 -4.29 -16.96 -21.45
N GLY A 29 -3.15 -16.32 -21.16
CA GLY A 29 -3.00 -15.53 -19.94
C GLY A 29 -4.25 -14.67 -19.81
N SER A 30 -4.97 -14.86 -18.71
CA SER A 30 -5.98 -13.88 -18.29
C SER A 30 -5.29 -12.53 -18.40
N ALA A 31 -5.87 -11.59 -19.15
CA ALA A 31 -5.42 -10.21 -19.10
C ALA A 31 -5.31 -9.85 -17.62
N ASP A 32 -4.08 -9.62 -17.13
CA ASP A 32 -3.83 -9.53 -15.70
C ASP A 32 -4.61 -8.32 -15.18
N SER A 33 -5.70 -8.59 -14.49
CA SER A 33 -6.64 -7.55 -14.09
C SER A 33 -5.95 -6.69 -13.04
N LYS A 34 -5.98 -5.37 -13.25
CA LYS A 34 -5.39 -4.39 -12.33
C LYS A 34 -5.78 -4.67 -10.88
N ILE A 35 -4.82 -4.52 -9.97
CA ILE A 35 -5.10 -4.63 -8.52
C ILE A 35 -6.00 -3.46 -8.14
N ARG A 36 -7.18 -3.76 -7.59
CA ARG A 36 -8.08 -2.72 -7.08
C ARG A 36 -7.67 -2.29 -5.67
N ILE A 37 -7.14 -1.08 -5.56
CA ILE A 37 -6.62 -0.49 -4.33
C ILE A 37 -7.56 0.61 -3.85
N MET A 38 -8.05 0.46 -2.63
CA MET A 38 -8.66 1.58 -1.90
C MET A 38 -7.62 2.17 -0.96
N THR A 39 -7.56 3.48 -0.82
CA THR A 39 -6.72 4.16 0.17
C THR A 39 -7.56 5.05 1.09
N ALA A 40 -7.08 5.28 2.30
CA ALA A 40 -7.71 6.23 3.21
C ALA A 40 -7.64 7.66 2.67
N THR A 41 -6.46 8.10 2.22
CA THR A 41 -6.18 9.47 1.77
C THR A 41 -5.68 9.53 0.31
N THR A 42 -5.77 10.72 -0.29
CA THR A 42 -5.27 10.96 -1.64
C THR A 42 -3.74 10.88 -1.75
N ASP A 43 -3.01 11.18 -0.69
CA ASP A 43 -1.54 11.08 -0.66
C ASP A 43 -1.09 9.63 -0.82
N LEU A 44 -1.74 8.72 -0.07
CA LEU A 44 -1.52 7.28 -0.22
C LEU A 44 -1.98 6.76 -1.58
N ALA A 45 -3.07 7.30 -2.13
CA ALA A 45 -3.49 6.95 -3.49
C ALA A 45 -2.44 7.36 -4.53
N SER A 46 -1.89 8.57 -4.41
CA SER A 46 -0.84 9.07 -5.30
C SER A 46 0.39 8.17 -5.24
N LEU A 47 0.81 7.75 -4.03
CA LEU A 47 1.95 6.88 -3.86
C LEU A 47 1.69 5.48 -4.43
N ALA A 48 0.51 4.90 -4.16
CA ALA A 48 0.14 3.61 -4.73
C ALA A 48 0.06 3.63 -6.27
N GLN A 49 -0.46 4.72 -6.84
CA GLN A 49 -0.53 4.90 -8.28
C GLN A 49 0.85 5.10 -8.92
N GLU A 50 1.74 5.83 -8.26
CA GLU A 50 3.12 6.07 -8.72
C GLU A 50 3.93 4.77 -8.82
N ILE A 51 3.74 3.88 -7.83
CA ILE A 51 4.43 2.60 -7.74
C ILE A 51 3.76 1.50 -8.56
N GLY A 52 2.43 1.46 -8.57
CA GLY A 52 1.66 0.44 -9.26
C GLY A 52 1.39 0.70 -10.74
N GLY A 53 1.49 1.97 -11.19
CA GLY A 53 1.33 2.36 -12.58
C GLY A 53 0.04 1.85 -13.23
N ASP A 54 0.14 1.33 -14.46
CA ASP A 54 -0.99 0.80 -15.21
C ASP A 54 -1.55 -0.53 -14.67
N LYS A 55 -0.84 -1.21 -13.75
CA LYS A 55 -1.26 -2.47 -13.13
C LYS A 55 -2.13 -2.30 -11.88
N VAL A 56 -2.44 -1.07 -11.50
CA VAL A 56 -3.32 -0.77 -10.35
C VAL A 56 -4.47 0.13 -10.78
N ASP A 57 -5.59 -0.03 -10.08
CA ASP A 57 -6.74 0.88 -10.13
C ASP A 57 -6.95 1.41 -8.70
N VAL A 58 -6.66 2.69 -8.49
CA VAL A 58 -6.53 3.29 -7.15
C VAL A 58 -7.60 4.34 -6.93
N GLU A 59 -8.30 4.24 -5.79
CA GLU A 59 -9.23 5.28 -5.34
C GLU A 59 -9.09 5.57 -3.84
N ALA A 60 -9.11 6.86 -3.48
CA ALA A 60 -9.11 7.31 -2.10
C ALA A 60 -10.54 7.49 -1.55
N VAL A 61 -10.72 7.17 -0.27
CA VAL A 61 -11.97 7.45 0.47
C VAL A 61 -12.09 8.94 0.78
N ALA A 62 -11.10 9.50 1.49
CA ALA A 62 -11.03 10.92 1.76
C ALA A 62 -10.65 11.71 0.50
N ARG A 63 -11.26 12.88 0.30
CA ARG A 63 -10.85 13.85 -0.72
C ARG A 63 -9.80 14.80 -0.15
N GLY A 64 -8.93 15.35 -0.98
CA GLY A 64 -7.82 16.20 -0.53
C GLY A 64 -8.20 17.52 0.16
N TYR A 65 -9.48 17.92 0.15
CA TYR A 65 -9.98 19.08 0.89
C TYR A 65 -10.62 18.71 2.24
N GLN A 66 -10.78 17.42 2.54
CA GLN A 66 -11.40 16.94 3.77
C GLN A 66 -10.36 16.75 4.86
N ASP A 67 -10.79 16.93 6.11
CA ASP A 67 -10.02 16.50 7.27
C ASP A 67 -9.98 14.95 7.31
N PRO A 68 -8.79 14.32 7.29
CA PRO A 68 -8.68 12.87 7.34
C PRO A 68 -9.19 12.25 8.65
N HIS A 69 -9.34 13.03 9.73
CA HIS A 69 -9.99 12.58 10.97
C HIS A 69 -11.51 12.48 10.83
N PHE A 70 -12.10 13.25 9.90
CA PHE A 70 -13.55 13.40 9.74
C PHE A 70 -13.99 13.26 8.28
N VAL A 71 -14.21 12.02 7.86
CA VAL A 71 -14.74 11.70 6.54
C VAL A 71 -16.15 11.15 6.65
N ASP A 72 -17.09 11.75 5.91
CA ASP A 72 -18.46 11.26 5.85
C ASP A 72 -18.51 9.84 5.23
N PRO A 73 -19.02 8.83 5.97
CA PRO A 73 -19.14 7.48 5.44
C PRO A 73 -20.29 7.42 4.41
N LYS A 74 -19.95 7.23 3.13
CA LYS A 74 -20.92 7.13 2.03
C LYS A 74 -21.20 5.67 1.67
N PRO A 75 -22.45 5.29 1.33
CA PRO A 75 -22.77 3.93 0.87
C PRO A 75 -21.96 3.49 -0.35
N SER A 76 -21.56 4.43 -1.21
CA SER A 76 -20.69 4.15 -2.36
C SER A 76 -19.31 3.62 -1.95
N PHE A 77 -18.78 4.00 -0.78
CA PHE A 77 -17.51 3.48 -0.27
C PHE A 77 -17.63 2.02 0.14
N LEU A 78 -18.75 1.59 0.72
CA LEU A 78 -19.00 0.17 1.04
C LEU A 78 -18.91 -0.71 -0.21
N LEU A 79 -19.51 -0.27 -1.32
CA LEU A 79 -19.50 -1.00 -2.60
C LEU A 79 -18.11 -1.05 -3.25
N LYS A 80 -17.24 -0.07 -2.99
CA LYS A 80 -15.86 -0.04 -3.50
C LYS A 80 -14.95 -0.91 -2.64
N LEU A 81 -15.04 -0.76 -1.31
CA LEU A 81 -14.34 -1.59 -0.34
C LEU A 81 -14.72 -3.06 -0.48
N SER A 82 -15.98 -3.39 -0.81
CA SER A 82 -16.39 -4.78 -1.02
C SER A 82 -15.67 -5.47 -2.18
N LYS A 83 -15.15 -4.69 -3.14
CA LYS A 83 -14.45 -5.15 -4.34
C LYS A 83 -12.92 -5.04 -4.23
N ALA A 84 -12.42 -4.23 -3.29
CA ALA A 84 -11.00 -3.98 -3.11
C ALA A 84 -10.21 -5.27 -2.86
N GLU A 85 -9.01 -5.32 -3.43
CA GLU A 85 -8.01 -6.35 -3.15
C GLU A 85 -7.00 -5.89 -2.10
N LEU A 86 -6.75 -4.57 -2.05
CA LEU A 86 -5.86 -3.94 -1.09
C LEU A 86 -6.53 -2.68 -0.53
N LEU A 87 -6.47 -2.52 0.79
CA LEU A 87 -6.79 -1.29 1.50
C LEU A 87 -5.50 -0.75 2.14
N ILE A 88 -5.14 0.49 1.80
CA ILE A 88 -3.98 1.19 2.37
C ILE A 88 -4.48 2.31 3.29
N VAL A 89 -4.13 2.22 4.57
CA VAL A 89 -4.49 3.21 5.60
C VAL A 89 -3.26 3.97 6.08
N VAL A 90 -3.47 5.18 6.61
CA VAL A 90 -2.45 5.92 7.34
C VAL A 90 -2.19 5.24 8.69
N GLY A 91 -3.24 4.80 9.40
CA GLY A 91 -3.08 4.13 10.69
C GLY A 91 -2.83 5.10 11.84
N LEU A 92 -2.33 4.57 12.96
CA LEU A 92 -2.17 5.31 14.23
C LEU A 92 -3.45 5.99 14.73
N GLU A 93 -4.60 5.36 14.47
CA GLU A 93 -5.95 5.86 14.82
C GLU A 93 -6.44 7.07 14.02
N LEU A 94 -5.74 7.54 12.98
CA LEU A 94 -6.19 8.65 12.15
C LEU A 94 -7.62 8.46 11.62
N GLU A 95 -7.91 7.26 11.11
CA GLU A 95 -9.21 6.94 10.51
C GLU A 95 -10.23 6.32 11.48
N ILE A 96 -9.91 6.24 12.78
CA ILE A 96 -10.68 5.45 13.76
C ILE A 96 -12.16 5.85 13.83
N GLY A 97 -12.45 7.13 13.59
CA GLY A 97 -13.80 7.69 13.67
C GLY A 97 -14.74 7.29 12.54
N TRP A 98 -14.22 6.80 11.40
CA TRP A 98 -15.05 6.63 10.19
C TRP A 98 -14.75 5.37 9.36
N LEU A 99 -13.52 4.88 9.33
CA LEU A 99 -13.15 3.74 8.47
C LEU A 99 -13.56 2.37 9.01
N PRO A 100 -13.47 2.06 10.33
CA PRO A 100 -13.84 0.75 10.86
C PRO A 100 -15.26 0.26 10.49
N PRO A 101 -16.33 1.06 10.59
CA PRO A 101 -17.66 0.61 10.17
C PRO A 101 -17.72 0.35 8.66
N LEU A 102 -17.01 1.12 7.84
CA LEU A 102 -16.96 0.90 6.39
C LEU A 102 -16.30 -0.44 6.03
N ILE A 103 -15.16 -0.76 6.65
CA ILE A 103 -14.47 -2.04 6.46
C ILE A 103 -15.37 -3.19 6.88
N THR A 104 -15.96 -3.09 8.09
CA THR A 104 -16.81 -4.16 8.65
C THR A 104 -18.04 -4.42 7.78
N GLN A 105 -18.75 -3.36 7.40
CA GLN A 105 -20.00 -3.47 6.63
C GLN A 105 -19.77 -3.80 5.14
N SER A 106 -18.57 -3.54 4.60
CA SER A 106 -18.21 -3.96 3.24
C SER A 106 -18.27 -5.47 3.04
N SER A 107 -18.24 -6.25 4.13
CA SER A 107 -18.25 -7.72 4.13
C SER A 107 -17.15 -8.35 3.27
N ASN A 108 -16.02 -7.65 3.08
CA ASN A 108 -14.87 -8.14 2.33
C ASN A 108 -13.80 -8.67 3.29
N PRO A 109 -13.59 -10.01 3.38
CA PRO A 109 -12.62 -10.60 4.31
C PRO A 109 -11.17 -10.25 3.96
N ARG A 110 -10.87 -9.84 2.73
CA ARG A 110 -9.49 -9.60 2.27
C ARG A 110 -8.87 -8.33 2.86
N ILE A 111 -9.70 -7.35 3.20
CA ILE A 111 -9.28 -6.02 3.67
C ILE A 111 -9.66 -5.77 5.13
N GLN A 112 -10.08 -6.80 5.87
CA GLN A 112 -10.29 -6.68 7.31
C GLN A 112 -8.96 -6.38 8.01
N VAL A 113 -9.01 -5.73 9.18
CA VAL A 113 -7.80 -5.43 9.94
C VAL A 113 -7.00 -6.71 10.19
N GLY A 114 -5.73 -6.71 9.77
CA GLY A 114 -4.83 -7.87 9.87
C GLY A 114 -4.93 -8.89 8.74
N ALA A 115 -5.87 -8.75 7.80
CA ALA A 115 -5.97 -9.60 6.62
C ALA A 115 -4.86 -9.29 5.59
N PRO A 116 -4.55 -10.21 4.66
CA PRO A 116 -3.45 -10.04 3.69
C PRO A 116 -3.55 -8.78 2.81
N GLY A 117 -4.76 -8.30 2.54
CA GLY A 117 -5.06 -7.09 1.77
C GLY A 117 -5.29 -5.84 2.64
N TYR A 118 -4.90 -5.85 3.91
CA TYR A 118 -4.87 -4.66 4.77
C TYR A 118 -3.43 -4.19 4.95
N PHE A 119 -3.16 -2.94 4.56
CA PHE A 119 -1.85 -2.33 4.64
C PHE A 119 -1.91 -1.08 5.51
N ASP A 120 -1.20 -1.12 6.63
CA ASP A 120 -1.00 0.03 7.52
C ASP A 120 0.34 0.70 7.21
N ALA A 121 0.28 1.91 6.63
CA ALA A 121 1.46 2.63 6.20
C ALA A 121 2.35 3.08 7.37
N SER A 122 1.80 3.24 8.57
CA SER A 122 2.56 3.70 9.75
C SER A 122 3.65 2.72 10.15
N ARG A 123 3.46 1.43 9.83
CA ARG A 123 4.43 0.37 10.10
C ARG A 123 5.74 0.49 9.31
N PHE A 124 5.76 1.37 8.32
CA PHE A 124 6.92 1.62 7.47
C PHE A 124 7.53 3.00 7.73
N ALA A 125 6.96 3.82 8.61
CA ALA A 125 7.38 5.20 8.82
C ALA A 125 8.10 5.38 10.16
N ARG A 126 8.90 6.44 10.25
CA ARG A 126 9.41 6.95 11.52
C ARG A 126 8.34 7.85 12.13
N ILE A 127 7.77 7.38 13.22
CA ILE A 127 6.70 8.05 13.95
C ILE A 127 7.31 8.96 15.02
N LEU A 128 6.80 10.19 15.10
CA LEU A 128 7.18 11.19 16.08
C LEU A 128 6.11 11.37 17.16
N GLU A 129 6.49 12.06 18.22
CA GLU A 129 5.58 12.50 19.30
C GLU A 129 4.83 11.34 19.99
N LEU A 130 5.49 10.20 20.18
CA LEU A 130 4.95 9.10 20.98
C LEU A 130 4.71 9.58 22.43
N PRO A 131 3.47 9.52 22.94
CA PRO A 131 3.18 9.95 24.30
C PRO A 131 3.90 9.08 25.34
N THR A 132 4.54 9.72 26.33
CA THR A 132 5.23 9.02 27.43
C THR A 132 4.44 8.99 28.74
N GLY A 133 3.19 9.49 28.72
CA GLY A 133 2.32 9.63 29.90
C GLY A 133 0.87 9.24 29.62
N GLN A 134 -0.01 9.47 30.58
CA GLN A 134 -1.45 9.24 30.37
C GLN A 134 -1.99 10.26 29.36
N VAL A 135 -2.52 9.74 28.26
CA VAL A 135 -3.26 10.51 27.27
C VAL A 135 -4.73 10.52 27.66
N THR A 136 -5.37 11.68 27.60
CA THR A 136 -6.83 11.78 27.81
C THR A 136 -7.50 12.44 26.63
N ARG A 137 -8.74 12.03 26.32
CA ARG A 137 -9.55 12.67 25.26
C ARG A 137 -9.85 14.15 25.52
N ALA A 138 -9.62 14.65 26.73
CA ALA A 138 -9.78 16.07 27.04
C ALA A 138 -8.72 16.95 26.35
N GLU A 139 -7.58 16.35 25.97
CA GLU A 139 -6.42 17.02 25.37
C GLU A 139 -6.61 17.33 23.88
N GLY A 140 -7.65 16.79 23.22
CA GLY A 140 -7.93 17.03 21.81
C GLY A 140 -7.67 15.83 20.92
N ASP A 141 -7.11 16.11 19.75
CA ASP A 141 -6.67 15.11 18.78
C ASP A 141 -5.37 14.43 19.24
N VAL A 142 -5.47 13.60 20.28
CA VAL A 142 -4.31 12.85 20.78
C VAL A 142 -4.34 11.42 20.28
N HIS A 143 -3.22 11.04 19.65
CA HIS A 143 -2.98 9.72 19.11
C HIS A 143 -2.06 8.92 20.04
N PRO A 144 -2.58 7.90 20.76
CA PRO A 144 -1.78 7.12 21.72
C PRO A 144 -0.57 6.41 21.11
N LEU A 145 -0.60 6.21 19.79
CA LEU A 145 0.42 5.50 19.03
C LEU A 145 1.47 6.44 18.41
N GLY A 146 1.41 7.74 18.71
CA GLY A 146 2.25 8.79 18.11
C GLY A 146 1.52 9.55 17.00
N ASN A 147 2.14 10.63 16.51
CA ASN A 147 1.50 11.52 15.56
C ASN A 147 1.29 10.83 14.19
N PRO A 148 0.05 10.80 13.65
CA PRO A 148 -0.27 10.11 12.40
C PRO A 148 0.20 10.86 11.15
N HIS A 149 0.63 12.12 11.27
CA HIS A 149 0.95 13.00 10.15
C HIS A 149 2.39 12.84 9.63
N TYR A 150 2.84 11.60 9.54
CA TYR A 150 4.23 11.26 9.25
C TYR A 150 4.58 11.29 7.75
N TRP A 151 3.59 11.35 6.85
CA TRP A 151 3.79 11.15 5.40
C TRP A 151 4.40 12.36 4.66
N LEU A 152 4.45 13.53 5.30
CA LEU A 152 5.03 14.75 4.73
C LEU A 152 6.57 14.78 4.79
N ASP A 153 7.19 13.77 5.39
CA ASP A 153 8.64 13.55 5.37
C ASP A 153 9.02 12.70 4.15
N PRO A 154 9.89 13.20 3.23
CA PRO A 154 10.34 12.46 2.05
C PRO A 154 10.93 11.09 2.35
N ASP A 155 11.65 10.92 3.47
CA ASP A 155 12.21 9.62 3.85
C ASP A 155 11.10 8.63 4.23
N ASN A 156 10.05 9.10 4.91
CA ASN A 156 8.86 8.29 5.15
C ASN A 156 8.15 7.95 3.84
N GLY A 157 8.06 8.90 2.91
CA GLY A 157 7.53 8.66 1.57
C GLY A 157 8.24 7.49 0.86
N LEU A 158 9.57 7.43 0.90
CA LEU A 158 10.36 6.32 0.35
C LEU A 158 10.06 4.99 1.04
N ARG A 159 10.01 4.97 2.38
CA ARG A 159 9.76 3.73 3.13
C ARG A 159 8.36 3.17 2.86
N ILE A 160 7.34 4.04 2.83
CA ILE A 160 5.96 3.64 2.52
C ILE A 160 5.88 3.16 1.07
N ALA A 161 6.51 3.86 0.12
CA ALA A 161 6.55 3.44 -1.28
C ALA A 161 7.17 2.05 -1.45
N LYS A 162 8.26 1.77 -0.72
CA LYS A 162 8.89 0.45 -0.72
C LYS A 162 7.98 -0.62 -0.13
N GLY A 163 7.29 -0.30 0.95
CA GLY A 163 6.26 -1.16 1.55
C GLY A 163 5.15 -1.51 0.55
N ILE A 164 4.63 -0.50 -0.15
CA ILE A 164 3.62 -0.67 -1.19
C ILE A 164 4.16 -1.55 -2.32
N GLN A 165 5.35 -1.25 -2.85
CA GLN A 165 6.00 -2.04 -3.91
C GLN A 165 6.11 -3.51 -3.52
N ASN A 166 6.57 -3.81 -2.31
CA ASN A 166 6.67 -5.18 -1.80
C ASN A 166 5.29 -5.85 -1.73
N LYS A 167 4.28 -5.15 -1.20
CA LYS A 167 2.91 -5.69 -1.06
C LYS A 167 2.29 -6.01 -2.42
N ILE A 168 2.36 -5.11 -3.40
CA ILE A 168 1.78 -5.37 -4.71
C ILE A 168 2.57 -6.42 -5.51
N SER A 169 3.88 -6.53 -5.27
CA SER A 169 4.71 -7.61 -5.84
C SER A 169 4.38 -8.98 -5.23
N GLU A 170 4.05 -9.05 -3.94
CA GLU A 170 3.53 -10.27 -3.28
C GLU A 170 2.20 -10.71 -3.92
N MET A 171 1.31 -9.75 -4.20
CA MET A 171 -0.01 -10.01 -4.79
C MET A 171 0.04 -10.36 -6.28
N ARG A 172 1.06 -9.90 -7.01
CA ARG A 172 1.30 -10.16 -8.43
C ARG A 172 2.79 -10.44 -8.70
N PRO A 173 3.28 -11.66 -8.40
CA PRO A 173 4.71 -11.99 -8.56
C PRO A 173 5.24 -11.84 -9.98
N ASN A 174 4.39 -12.06 -10.99
CA ASN A 174 4.76 -11.90 -12.40
C ASN A 174 5.04 -10.43 -12.80
N ASP A 175 4.46 -9.47 -12.07
CA ASP A 175 4.66 -8.03 -12.29
C ASP A 175 5.70 -7.42 -11.32
N ALA A 176 6.36 -8.22 -10.48
CA ALA A 176 7.27 -7.74 -9.45
C ALA A 176 8.44 -6.89 -10.00
N ALA A 177 8.99 -7.29 -11.16
CA ALA A 177 10.05 -6.53 -11.82
C ALA A 177 9.57 -5.15 -12.30
N TYR A 178 8.33 -5.06 -12.79
CA TYR A 178 7.72 -3.80 -13.20
C TYR A 178 7.55 -2.85 -11.99
N PHE A 179 7.02 -3.35 -10.87
CA PHE A 179 6.88 -2.54 -9.66
C PHE A 179 8.22 -2.09 -9.08
N ALA A 180 9.26 -2.92 -9.19
CA ALA A 180 10.61 -2.56 -8.77
C ALA A 180 11.17 -1.41 -9.61
N GLU A 181 11.06 -1.47 -10.94
CA GLU A 181 11.48 -0.38 -11.83
C GLU A 181 10.74 0.93 -11.54
N ARG A 182 9.42 0.84 -11.31
CA ARG A 182 8.59 1.99 -10.90
C ARG A 182 9.07 2.62 -9.60
N TYR A 183 9.37 1.80 -8.58
CA TYR A 183 9.91 2.26 -7.31
C TYR A 183 11.27 2.92 -7.48
N ASP A 184 12.21 2.31 -8.20
CA ASP A 184 13.56 2.85 -8.39
C ASP A 184 13.50 4.23 -9.08
N ALA A 185 12.62 4.37 -10.08
CA ALA A 185 12.41 5.63 -10.76
C ALA A 185 11.80 6.70 -9.83
N PHE A 186 10.84 6.33 -8.99
CA PHE A 186 10.26 7.23 -7.99
C PHE A 186 11.31 7.65 -6.95
N GLU A 187 12.09 6.70 -6.44
CA GLU A 187 13.13 6.95 -5.44
C GLU A 187 14.16 7.97 -5.95
N GLN A 188 14.61 7.82 -7.18
CA GLN A 188 15.55 8.76 -7.80
C GLN A 188 14.96 10.17 -7.89
N ARG A 189 13.70 10.30 -8.36
CA ARG A 189 13.00 11.60 -8.45
C ARG A 189 12.80 12.24 -7.09
N LEU A 190 12.41 11.47 -6.08
CA LEU A 190 12.17 11.99 -4.74
C LEU A 190 13.48 12.41 -4.06
N LYS A 191 14.55 11.62 -4.16
CA LYS A 191 15.87 11.99 -3.65
C LYS A 191 16.42 13.26 -4.31
N GLN A 192 16.25 13.39 -5.63
CA GLN A 192 16.67 14.60 -6.34
C GLN A 192 15.86 15.83 -5.90
N SER A 193 14.54 15.67 -5.76
CA SER A 193 13.66 16.76 -5.31
C SER A 193 13.97 17.16 -3.87
N ASP A 194 14.22 16.19 -3.01
CA ASP A 194 14.55 16.43 -1.60
C ASP A 194 15.85 17.21 -1.45
N GLN A 195 16.90 16.86 -2.22
CA GLN A 195 18.14 17.65 -2.24
C GLN A 195 17.89 19.12 -2.63
N GLN A 196 17.00 19.36 -3.59
CA GLN A 196 16.62 20.71 -4.01
C GLN A 196 15.84 21.44 -2.91
N TRP A 197 14.86 20.78 -2.29
CA TRP A 197 14.06 21.34 -1.20
C TRP A 197 14.92 21.65 0.02
N GLN A 198 15.83 20.76 0.41
CA GLN A 198 16.78 20.99 1.49
C GLN A 198 17.66 22.23 1.22
N ALA A 199 18.17 22.38 0.00
CA ALA A 199 18.95 23.55 -0.39
C ALA A 199 18.12 24.86 -0.28
N GLN A 200 16.85 24.80 -0.70
CA GLN A 200 15.91 25.94 -0.60
C GLN A 200 15.51 26.26 0.84
N MET A 201 15.42 25.24 1.70
CA MET A 201 15.00 25.37 3.09
C MET A 201 16.14 25.77 4.04
N LYS A 202 17.40 25.58 3.63
CA LYS A 202 18.59 25.91 4.43
C LYS A 202 18.59 27.33 5.05
N PRO A 203 18.18 28.41 4.36
CA PRO A 203 18.10 29.75 4.96
C PRO A 203 17.07 29.89 6.08
N TYR A 204 16.13 28.95 6.20
CA TYR A 204 15.05 28.93 7.18
C TYR A 204 15.30 27.97 8.35
N ALA A 205 16.48 27.35 8.44
CA ALA A 205 16.83 26.48 9.55
C ALA A 205 16.64 27.19 10.91
N GLY A 206 15.97 26.54 11.85
CA GLY A 206 15.60 27.07 13.17
C GLY A 206 14.47 28.10 13.17
N ARG A 207 13.88 28.41 12.00
CA ARG A 207 12.80 29.39 11.89
C ARG A 207 11.59 28.92 12.72
N LYS A 208 11.11 29.82 13.57
CA LYS A 208 9.88 29.62 14.33
C LYS A 208 8.66 29.74 13.40
N VAL A 209 7.79 28.75 13.42
CA VAL A 209 6.56 28.70 12.62
C VAL A 209 5.36 28.37 13.50
N VAL A 210 4.19 28.83 13.06
CA VAL A 210 2.89 28.47 13.63
C VAL A 210 2.13 27.71 12.55
N THR A 211 1.60 26.54 12.88
CA THR A 211 0.77 25.74 11.96
C THR A 211 -0.68 25.77 12.40
N TYR A 212 -1.62 25.41 11.52
CA TYR A 212 -3.02 25.35 11.90
C TYR A 212 -3.27 24.20 12.91
N HIS A 213 -3.03 22.97 12.46
CA HIS A 213 -3.10 21.72 13.23
C HIS A 213 -1.68 21.15 13.44
N ARG A 214 -1.54 20.15 14.31
CA ARG A 214 -0.28 19.45 14.60
C ARG A 214 0.11 18.42 13.52
N SER A 215 -0.07 18.76 12.24
CA SER A 215 0.22 17.85 11.11
C SER A 215 1.67 17.84 10.62
N TRP A 216 2.50 18.76 11.10
CA TRP A 216 3.81 19.05 10.50
C TRP A 216 5.06 18.55 11.25
N PRO A 217 5.03 17.75 12.35
CA PRO A 217 6.26 17.39 13.07
C PRO A 217 7.36 16.76 12.19
N ASN A 218 7.00 15.76 11.37
CA ASN A 218 7.97 15.07 10.51
C ASN A 218 8.55 15.99 9.43
N PHE A 219 7.72 16.82 8.80
CA PHE A 219 8.17 17.85 7.86
C PHE A 219 9.10 18.87 8.53
N ALA A 220 8.72 19.34 9.72
CA ALA A 220 9.48 20.33 10.47
C ALA A 220 10.85 19.79 10.89
N GLU A 221 10.93 18.53 11.35
CA GLU A 221 12.21 17.91 11.66
C GLU A 221 13.08 17.77 10.41
N HIS A 222 12.51 17.29 9.31
CA HIS A 222 13.24 17.06 8.05
C HIS A 222 13.88 18.35 7.50
N PHE A 223 13.14 19.47 7.53
CA PHE A 223 13.62 20.76 7.02
C PHE A 223 14.17 21.70 8.10
N GLY A 224 14.34 21.22 9.34
CA GLY A 224 14.92 21.97 10.44
C GLY A 224 14.10 23.19 10.88
N LEU A 225 12.77 23.14 10.78
CA LEU A 225 11.87 24.18 11.28
C LEU A 225 11.52 23.96 12.75
N ASN A 226 11.15 25.03 13.46
CA ASN A 226 10.72 24.98 14.85
C ASN A 226 9.25 25.37 14.98
N VAL A 227 8.36 24.40 15.15
CA VAL A 227 6.94 24.66 15.38
C VAL A 227 6.76 25.14 16.82
N VAL A 228 6.33 26.39 17.01
CA VAL A 228 6.21 27.03 18.33
C VAL A 228 4.77 27.23 18.81
N GLY A 229 3.80 26.84 18.00
CA GLY A 229 2.38 26.93 18.36
C GLY A 229 1.46 26.48 17.24
N TYR A 230 0.20 26.34 17.61
CA TYR A 230 -0.90 25.87 16.75
C TYR A 230 -2.07 26.85 16.82
N VAL A 231 -2.79 27.02 15.72
CA VAL A 231 -4.01 27.86 15.70
C VAL A 231 -5.17 27.11 16.32
N GLU A 232 -5.27 25.81 16.08
CA GLU A 232 -6.26 24.97 16.72
C GLU A 232 -5.97 24.86 18.22
N PRO A 233 -6.95 25.09 19.11
CA PRO A 233 -6.72 25.09 20.55
C PRO A 233 -6.37 23.72 21.14
N ARG A 234 -6.80 22.64 20.48
CA ARG A 234 -6.60 21.25 20.91
C ARG A 234 -6.15 20.39 19.72
N PRO A 235 -4.97 20.71 19.16
CA PRO A 235 -4.43 20.11 17.95
C PRO A 235 -3.73 18.78 18.22
#